data_AF-A0A944RMA5-F1
#
_entry.id   AF-A0A944RMA5-F1
#
_cell.length_a   1.000
_cell.length_b   1.000
_cell.length_c   1.000
_cell.angle_alpha   90.00
_cell.angle_beta   90.00
_cell.angle_gamma   90.00
#
_symmetry.space_group_name_H-M   'P 1'
#
loop_
_entity.id
_entity.type
_entity.pdbx_description
1 polymer ?
#
loop_
_entity_poly.entity_id
_entity_poly.type
_entity_poly.pdbx_seq_one_letter_code
_entity_poly.pdbx_strand_id
1 'polypeptide(L)'
;MSETPSTETGAAYQVFARKYRPSTFADLVGQDAMVRTLTNAIQSDRLAQAYILTGVRGIGKTSTARIIARALNCIGEDGAGGPTAEPCGVCENCTAIAEDRHVDVLEMDAASRTGVDDIREVIDGVRYRPTSARFKIYIIDEVHMLSRHAFNALLKTLEEPPEHVKFVFATTEIRKVPVTVLSRCQRFDLRRVDMETLKAHFASIAETESAKVSDGALHLIARAADGSVRDGLSLLDQAISHADSGGEEIGEDEVRAMLGLADRSRSFELLESVMAGDVAPALDLLDQLYKEGADPLAVLEDLLEITHWLTRIKVTPAAADGPDVPEIERVRGRDIEGRLTMTALARAWQMLLKGLGEVRQAPSPIQAAEMILVR
;
A
#
# COMPACT_ATOMS: atom_id res chain seq x y z
N MET A 1 -50.83 19.83 18.16
CA MET A 1 -49.81 18.91 18.69
C MET A 1 -49.57 17.88 17.60
N SER A 2 -48.58 18.15 16.76
CA SER A 2 -48.16 17.25 15.68
C SER A 2 -46.65 17.43 15.55
N GLU A 3 -45.91 16.78 16.46
CA GLU A 3 -44.45 16.70 16.36
C GLU A 3 -44.11 15.82 15.16
N THR A 4 -43.39 16.41 14.21
CA THR A 4 -42.74 15.68 13.12
C THR A 4 -41.43 15.13 13.68
N PRO A 5 -41.11 13.83 13.54
CA PRO A 5 -39.85 13.31 14.04
C PRO A 5 -38.72 13.86 13.17
N SER A 6 -37.75 14.48 13.84
CA SER A 6 -36.49 14.95 13.28
C SER A 6 -35.73 13.79 12.65
N THR A 7 -35.44 13.90 11.37
CA THR A 7 -34.57 13.01 10.61
C THR A 7 -33.15 13.13 11.17
N GLU A 8 -32.66 12.07 11.80
CA GLU A 8 -31.24 11.94 12.15
C GLU A 8 -30.39 12.09 10.89
N THR A 9 -29.42 12.99 10.95
CA THR A 9 -28.53 13.31 9.85
C THR A 9 -27.57 12.14 9.64
N GLY A 10 -27.80 11.34 8.60
CA GLY A 10 -26.92 10.23 8.25
C GLY A 10 -25.49 10.71 8.03
N ALA A 11 -24.55 10.24 8.86
CA ALA A 11 -23.14 10.49 8.66
C ALA A 11 -22.73 9.91 7.30
N ALA A 12 -22.13 10.73 6.44
CA ALA A 12 -21.66 10.29 5.13
C ALA A 12 -20.65 9.14 5.31
N TYR A 13 -20.90 8.02 4.61
CA TYR A 13 -19.99 6.87 4.62
C TYR A 13 -18.57 7.31 4.25
N GLN A 14 -17.60 6.94 5.10
CA GLN A 14 -16.21 7.28 4.94
C GLN A 14 -15.37 6.01 4.80
N VAL A 15 -14.67 5.89 3.68
CA VAL A 15 -13.79 4.75 3.38
C VAL A 15 -12.79 4.52 4.52
N PHE A 16 -12.57 3.26 4.91
CA PHE A 16 -11.74 2.90 6.07
C PHE A 16 -10.31 3.43 5.96
N ALA A 17 -9.73 3.41 4.76
CA ALA A 17 -8.41 3.98 4.49
C ALA A 17 -8.29 5.47 4.88
N ARG A 18 -9.41 6.20 4.96
CA ARG A 18 -9.47 7.58 5.46
C ARG A 18 -9.88 7.66 6.93
N LYS A 19 -10.85 6.85 7.36
CA LYS A 19 -11.37 6.82 8.75
C LYS A 19 -10.30 6.40 9.76
N TYR A 20 -9.54 5.35 9.44
CA TYR A 20 -8.47 4.78 10.27
C TYR A 20 -7.07 5.30 9.92
N ARG A 21 -6.99 6.48 9.32
CA ARG A 21 -5.69 7.09 9.02
C ARG A 21 -4.97 7.42 10.34
N PRO A 22 -3.71 6.98 10.53
CA PRO A 22 -3.04 7.15 11.82
C PRO A 22 -2.85 8.62 12.17
N SER A 23 -3.12 8.94 13.44
CA SER A 23 -3.15 10.30 13.98
C SER A 23 -1.90 10.61 14.82
N THR A 24 -1.32 9.58 15.44
CA THR A 24 -0.12 9.65 16.27
C THR A 24 0.95 8.68 15.78
N PHE A 25 2.17 8.77 16.34
CA PHE A 25 3.20 7.77 16.05
C PHE A 25 2.85 6.37 16.59
N ALA A 26 2.07 6.28 17.66
CA ALA A 26 1.63 5.01 18.23
C ALA A 26 0.66 4.25 17.31
N ASP A 27 -0.08 4.98 16.48
CA ASP A 27 -1.03 4.40 15.52
C ASP A 27 -0.33 3.81 14.27
N LEU A 28 1.00 4.03 14.10
CA LEU A 28 1.74 3.54 12.94
C LEU A 28 2.07 2.05 13.07
N VAL A 29 1.36 1.24 12.32
CA VAL A 29 1.50 -0.22 12.32
C VAL A 29 2.84 -0.66 11.71
N GLY A 30 3.63 -1.44 12.47
CA GLY A 30 4.85 -2.11 11.99
C GLY A 30 6.09 -1.22 11.82
N GLN A 31 6.06 0.03 12.34
CA GLN A 31 7.14 1.02 12.13
C GLN A 31 7.90 1.40 13.42
N ASP A 32 8.02 0.49 14.39
CA ASP A 32 8.54 0.77 15.75
C ASP A 32 9.93 1.43 15.76
N ALA A 33 10.84 0.98 14.90
CA ALA A 33 12.21 1.49 14.85
C ALA A 33 12.25 2.98 14.42
N MET A 34 11.42 3.35 13.45
CA MET A 34 11.28 4.74 13.00
C MET A 34 10.64 5.59 14.09
N VAL A 35 9.53 5.11 14.67
CA VAL A 35 8.81 5.78 15.76
C VAL A 35 9.76 6.07 16.91
N ARG A 36 10.51 5.08 17.39
CA ARG A 36 11.50 5.26 18.45
C ARG A 36 12.56 6.31 18.12
N THR A 37 13.04 6.32 16.87
CA THR A 37 14.05 7.28 16.42
C THR A 37 13.51 8.70 16.41
N LEU A 38 12.31 8.91 15.89
CA LEU A 38 11.65 10.21 15.86
C LEU A 38 11.30 10.70 17.27
N THR A 39 10.75 9.84 18.13
CA THR A 39 10.47 10.15 19.53
C THR A 39 11.71 10.63 20.26
N ASN A 40 12.82 9.90 20.13
CA ASN A 40 14.10 10.28 20.75
C ASN A 40 14.65 11.60 20.18
N ALA A 41 14.51 11.84 18.88
CA ALA A 41 14.96 13.08 18.25
C ALA A 41 14.17 14.29 18.76
N ILE A 42 12.84 14.15 18.91
CA ILE A 42 11.97 15.19 19.45
C ILE A 42 12.30 15.48 20.93
N GLN A 43 12.41 14.43 21.75
CA GLN A 43 12.73 14.58 23.18
C GLN A 43 14.11 15.17 23.44
N SER A 44 15.07 14.93 22.55
CA SER A 44 16.44 15.47 22.67
C SER A 44 16.67 16.77 21.90
N ASP A 45 15.63 17.36 21.31
CA ASP A 45 15.70 18.57 20.48
C ASP A 45 16.75 18.48 19.34
N ARG A 46 16.93 17.28 18.79
CA ARG A 46 17.85 17.00 17.67
C ARG A 46 17.05 16.75 16.40
N LEU A 47 16.27 17.75 16.02
CA LEU A 47 15.40 17.71 14.85
C LEU A 47 16.20 17.94 13.56
N ALA A 48 16.15 17.00 12.63
CA ALA A 48 16.73 17.19 11.30
C ALA A 48 16.02 18.34 10.57
N GLN A 49 16.72 18.94 9.61
CA GLN A 49 16.14 19.97 8.74
C GLN A 49 15.27 19.38 7.62
N ALA A 50 15.60 18.17 7.19
CA ALA A 50 14.87 17.47 6.14
C ALA A 50 14.77 15.98 6.48
N TYR A 51 13.60 15.42 6.19
CA TYR A 51 13.28 14.01 6.34
C TYR A 51 12.94 13.43 4.97
N ILE A 52 13.33 12.18 4.70
CA ILE A 52 12.84 11.45 3.53
C ILE A 52 12.27 10.11 3.95
N LEU A 53 10.99 9.92 3.65
CA LEU A 53 10.19 8.74 3.90
C LEU A 53 10.12 7.93 2.62
N THR A 54 10.63 6.70 2.64
CA THR A 54 10.58 5.80 1.48
C THR A 54 9.98 4.46 1.86
N GLY A 55 9.26 3.86 0.93
CA GLY A 55 8.59 2.58 1.13
C GLY A 55 7.53 2.35 0.08
N VAL A 56 6.93 1.16 0.11
CA VAL A 56 5.88 0.78 -0.84
C VAL A 56 4.66 1.72 -0.74
N ARG A 57 3.82 1.71 -1.77
CA ARG A 57 2.54 2.45 -1.76
C ARG A 57 1.69 1.98 -0.57
N GLY A 58 0.90 2.89 0.01
CA GLY A 58 -0.05 2.56 1.07
C GLY A 58 0.52 2.20 2.45
N ILE A 59 1.86 2.20 2.62
CA ILE A 59 2.52 1.91 3.90
C ILE A 59 2.43 3.03 4.96
N GLY A 60 1.90 4.20 4.60
CA GLY A 60 1.70 5.31 5.53
C GLY A 60 2.68 6.48 5.43
N LYS A 61 3.50 6.59 4.36
CA LYS A 61 4.47 7.69 4.16
C LYS A 61 3.87 9.09 4.39
N THR A 62 2.83 9.45 3.65
CA THR A 62 2.16 10.77 3.76
C THR A 62 1.50 10.95 5.13
N SER A 63 0.96 9.87 5.71
CA SER A 63 0.39 9.92 7.07
C SER A 63 1.49 10.20 8.11
N THR A 64 2.63 9.53 8.03
CA THR A 64 3.81 9.80 8.87
C THR A 64 4.31 11.23 8.68
N ALA A 65 4.32 11.77 7.46
CA ALA A 65 4.71 13.16 7.21
C ALA A 65 3.79 14.15 7.94
N ARG A 66 2.48 13.94 7.90
CA ARG A 66 1.50 14.75 8.65
C ARG A 66 1.65 14.58 10.17
N ILE A 67 1.96 13.38 10.65
CA ILE A 67 2.24 13.14 12.09
C ILE A 67 3.49 13.90 12.51
N ILE A 68 4.58 13.87 11.72
CA ILE A 68 5.78 14.69 11.98
C ILE A 68 5.40 16.17 12.03
N ALA A 69 4.61 16.65 11.08
CA ALA A 69 4.18 18.06 11.08
C ALA A 69 3.41 18.44 12.35
N ARG A 70 2.47 17.59 12.79
CA ARG A 70 1.75 17.78 14.06
C ARG A 70 2.70 17.71 15.26
N ALA A 71 3.57 16.72 15.32
CA ALA A 71 4.53 16.54 16.41
C ALA A 71 5.42 17.78 16.62
N LEU A 72 5.87 18.40 15.52
CA LEU A 72 6.74 19.57 15.56
C LEU A 72 5.99 20.87 15.88
N ASN A 73 4.74 21.00 15.45
CA ASN A 73 3.94 22.23 15.58
C ASN A 73 2.85 22.18 16.66
N CYS A 74 2.67 21.05 17.35
CA CYS A 74 1.74 20.94 18.46
C CYS A 74 2.10 21.95 19.56
N ILE A 75 1.06 22.56 20.13
CA ILE A 75 1.13 23.50 21.25
C ILE A 75 0.49 22.95 22.53
N GLY A 76 0.11 21.67 22.55
CA GLY A 76 -0.62 21.06 23.66
C GLY A 76 -2.07 21.53 23.74
N GLU A 77 -2.85 20.94 24.65
CA GLU A 77 -4.23 21.36 24.92
C GLU A 77 -4.29 22.72 25.63
N ASP A 78 -3.23 23.04 26.38
CA ASP A 78 -3.06 24.27 27.15
C ASP A 78 -2.44 25.43 26.34
N GLY A 79 -2.00 25.15 25.11
CA GLY A 79 -1.37 26.14 24.22
C GLY A 79 0.06 26.51 24.57
N ALA A 80 0.68 25.87 25.57
CA ALA A 80 2.04 26.17 26.04
C ALA A 80 3.06 25.05 25.75
N GLY A 81 2.65 24.00 25.04
CA GLY A 81 3.45 22.81 24.76
C GLY A 81 4.58 22.99 23.74
N GLY A 82 5.64 22.20 23.90
CA GLY A 82 6.77 22.06 22.98
C GLY A 82 6.53 21.05 21.85
N PRO A 83 7.53 20.82 20.98
CA PRO A 83 7.52 19.66 20.08
C PRO A 83 7.33 18.37 20.90
N THR A 84 6.43 17.49 20.47
CA THR A 84 6.06 16.28 21.21
C THR A 84 5.90 15.09 20.29
N ALA A 85 6.28 13.90 20.77
CA ALA A 85 5.99 12.65 20.07
C ALA A 85 4.50 12.25 20.14
N GLU A 86 3.76 12.85 21.06
CA GLU A 86 2.34 12.61 21.30
C GLU A 86 1.58 13.92 21.02
N PRO A 87 1.34 14.27 19.75
CA PRO A 87 0.55 15.46 19.41
C PRO A 87 -0.88 15.30 19.93
N CYS A 88 -1.44 16.34 20.55
CA CYS A 88 -2.71 16.26 21.29
C CYS A 88 -3.96 16.00 20.42
N GLY A 89 -3.87 16.20 19.11
CA GLY A 89 -5.01 16.02 18.20
C GLY A 89 -6.10 17.10 18.28
N VAL A 90 -6.14 17.91 19.34
CA VAL A 90 -7.24 18.88 19.59
C VAL A 90 -6.87 20.35 19.43
N CYS A 91 -5.58 20.71 19.51
CA CYS A 91 -5.15 22.10 19.34
C CYS A 91 -5.34 22.57 17.88
N GLU A 92 -5.41 23.89 17.67
CA GLU A 92 -5.64 24.49 16.35
C GLU A 92 -4.67 23.96 15.28
N ASN A 93 -3.38 23.86 15.62
CA ASN A 93 -2.36 23.34 14.70
C ASN A 93 -2.62 21.86 14.36
N CYS A 94 -2.93 21.03 15.35
CA CYS A 94 -3.21 19.61 15.13
C CYS A 94 -4.42 19.39 14.23
N THR A 95 -5.53 20.08 14.52
CA THR A 95 -6.79 19.98 13.76
C THR A 95 -6.60 20.51 12.34
N ALA A 96 -5.98 21.68 12.17
CA ALA A 96 -5.75 22.26 10.84
C ALA A 96 -4.81 21.42 9.97
N ILE A 97 -3.79 20.77 10.55
CA ILE A 97 -2.90 19.85 9.81
C ILE A 97 -3.64 18.55 9.43
N ALA A 98 -4.48 18.02 10.33
CA ALA A 98 -5.27 16.83 10.03
C ALA A 98 -6.24 17.07 8.86
N GLU A 99 -6.83 18.26 8.81
CA GLU A 99 -7.75 18.72 7.76
C GLU A 99 -7.07 19.29 6.52
N ASP A 100 -5.73 19.31 6.47
CA ASP A 100 -4.95 19.79 5.31
C ASP A 100 -5.21 21.27 4.95
N ARG A 101 -5.41 22.11 5.97
CA ARG A 101 -5.76 23.54 5.82
C ARG A 101 -4.81 24.49 6.56
N HIS A 102 -3.69 23.97 7.06
CA HIS A 102 -2.78 24.74 7.90
C HIS A 102 -1.87 25.65 7.06
N VAL A 103 -1.81 26.95 7.37
CA VAL A 103 -1.07 27.94 6.58
C VAL A 103 0.46 27.72 6.55
N ASP A 104 1.03 27.23 7.66
CA ASP A 104 2.47 26.94 7.76
C ASP A 104 2.83 25.48 7.46
N VAL A 105 1.88 24.61 7.09
CA VAL A 105 2.17 23.23 6.67
C VAL A 105 1.62 23.05 5.26
N LEU A 106 2.52 23.08 4.29
CA LEU A 106 2.16 23.01 2.88
C LEU A 106 2.43 21.60 2.37
N GLU A 107 1.37 20.90 2.00
CA GLU A 107 1.44 19.61 1.30
C GLU A 107 1.34 19.83 -0.21
N MET A 108 2.30 19.29 -0.95
CA MET A 108 2.37 19.35 -2.40
C MET A 108 2.60 17.94 -2.96
N ASP A 109 1.77 17.53 -3.91
CA ASP A 109 1.99 16.30 -4.68
C ASP A 109 2.84 16.61 -5.91
N ALA A 110 4.08 16.12 -5.93
CA ALA A 110 5.02 16.31 -7.03
C ALA A 110 4.57 15.62 -8.32
N ALA A 111 3.65 14.65 -8.28
CA ALA A 111 3.08 14.06 -9.49
C ALA A 111 2.20 15.06 -10.26
N SER A 112 1.52 15.97 -9.54
CA SER A 112 0.69 17.03 -10.13
C SER A 112 1.47 18.33 -10.38
N ARG A 113 2.51 18.59 -9.56
CA ARG A 113 3.36 19.79 -9.62
C ARG A 113 4.82 19.40 -9.81
N THR A 114 5.16 19.03 -11.03
CA THR A 114 6.50 18.52 -11.40
C THR A 114 7.48 19.64 -11.79
N GLY A 115 6.97 20.86 -11.98
CA GLY A 115 7.66 21.98 -12.60
C GLY A 115 8.69 22.64 -11.70
N VAL A 116 9.64 23.36 -12.32
CA VAL A 116 10.62 24.17 -11.59
C VAL A 116 9.95 25.38 -10.94
N ASP A 117 8.90 25.91 -11.56
CA ASP A 117 8.21 27.10 -11.08
C ASP A 117 7.44 26.82 -9.78
N ASP A 118 6.78 25.67 -9.67
CA ASP A 118 6.13 25.22 -8.42
C ASP A 118 7.13 25.17 -7.25
N ILE A 119 8.34 24.65 -7.51
CA ILE A 119 9.40 24.59 -6.51
C ILE A 119 10.00 25.97 -6.22
N ARG A 120 10.03 26.89 -7.18
CA ARG A 120 10.47 28.27 -6.92
C ARG A 120 9.53 28.97 -5.96
N GLU A 121 8.23 28.77 -6.08
CA GLU A 121 7.25 29.30 -5.11
C GLU A 121 7.51 28.77 -3.71
N VAL A 122 7.82 27.47 -3.58
CA VAL A 122 8.23 26.86 -2.31
C VAL A 122 9.49 27.56 -1.76
N ILE A 123 10.54 27.71 -2.57
CA ILE A 123 11.82 28.32 -2.18
C ILE A 123 11.64 29.79 -1.77
N ASP A 124 10.79 30.55 -2.44
CA ASP A 124 10.51 31.94 -2.08
C ASP A 124 9.73 32.00 -0.76
N GLY A 125 8.80 31.07 -0.55
CA GLY A 125 8.06 30.93 0.70
C GLY A 125 8.94 30.58 1.91
N VAL A 126 10.04 29.85 1.72
CA VAL A 126 10.97 29.43 2.78
C VAL A 126 11.63 30.62 3.49
N ARG A 127 11.79 31.75 2.80
CA ARG A 127 12.43 32.96 3.35
C ARG A 127 11.62 33.62 4.46
N TYR A 128 10.31 33.36 4.52
CA TYR A 128 9.40 33.96 5.48
C TYR A 128 9.26 33.07 6.71
N ARG A 129 9.18 33.69 7.89
CA ARG A 129 8.88 33.00 9.15
C ARG A 129 7.46 32.42 9.12
N PRO A 130 7.18 31.40 9.95
CA PRO A 130 5.82 30.88 10.10
C PRO A 130 4.88 31.95 10.67
N THR A 131 3.60 31.82 10.38
CA THR A 131 2.55 32.77 10.75
C THR A 131 1.99 32.50 12.14
N SER A 132 1.68 31.23 12.43
CA SER A 132 1.06 30.80 13.70
C SER A 132 1.75 29.59 14.33
N ALA A 133 2.50 28.81 13.54
CA ALA A 133 3.21 27.63 14.03
C ALA A 133 4.66 27.89 14.42
N ARG A 134 5.29 26.90 15.06
CA ARG A 134 6.72 26.93 15.41
C ARG A 134 7.62 26.78 14.18
N PHE A 135 7.24 25.87 13.29
CA PHE A 135 7.96 25.55 12.06
C PHE A 135 7.05 25.68 10.85
N LYS A 136 7.63 26.14 9.74
CA LYS A 136 7.05 26.10 8.41
C LYS A 136 7.50 24.81 7.74
N ILE A 137 6.54 23.92 7.45
CA ILE A 137 6.81 22.55 7.03
C ILE A 137 6.33 22.36 5.60
N TYR A 138 7.22 21.88 4.74
CA TYR A 138 6.90 21.51 3.36
C TYR A 138 6.88 19.99 3.24
N ILE A 139 5.70 19.43 3.01
CA ILE A 139 5.51 18.01 2.72
C ILE A 139 5.45 17.88 1.19
N ILE A 140 6.40 17.15 0.61
CA ILE A 140 6.44 16.92 -0.84
C ILE A 140 6.27 15.42 -1.08
N ASP A 141 5.06 15.03 -1.49
CA ASP A 141 4.73 13.65 -1.81
C ASP A 141 5.17 13.29 -3.23
N GLU A 142 5.46 12.01 -3.41
CA GLU A 142 6.05 11.44 -4.62
C GLU A 142 7.21 12.26 -5.21
N VAL A 143 8.13 12.74 -4.37
CA VAL A 143 9.21 13.69 -4.74
C VAL A 143 10.06 13.23 -5.95
N HIS A 144 10.17 11.92 -6.17
CA HIS A 144 10.84 11.33 -7.32
C HIS A 144 10.26 11.74 -8.69
N MET A 145 9.03 12.29 -8.72
CA MET A 145 8.38 12.84 -9.91
C MET A 145 8.86 14.25 -10.26
N LEU A 146 9.60 14.93 -9.37
CA LEU A 146 10.18 16.24 -9.65
C LEU A 146 11.19 16.17 -10.80
N SER A 147 11.16 17.20 -11.65
CA SER A 147 12.19 17.36 -12.68
C SER A 147 13.59 17.56 -12.08
N ARG A 148 14.64 17.21 -12.84
CA ARG A 148 16.04 17.44 -12.40
C ARG A 148 16.32 18.90 -12.07
N HIS A 149 15.73 19.82 -12.84
CA HIS A 149 15.87 21.25 -12.60
C HIS A 149 15.22 21.69 -11.28
N ALA A 150 14.06 21.11 -10.93
CA ALA A 150 13.39 21.36 -9.67
C ALA A 150 14.22 20.86 -8.47
N PHE A 151 14.81 19.66 -8.57
CA PHE A 151 15.75 19.18 -7.55
C PHE A 151 16.95 20.10 -7.35
N ASN A 152 17.56 20.55 -8.45
CA ASN A 152 18.71 21.46 -8.38
C ASN A 152 18.36 22.80 -7.73
N ALA A 153 17.15 23.31 -7.96
CA ALA A 153 16.69 24.54 -7.32
C ALA A 153 16.59 24.39 -5.79
N LEU A 154 16.16 23.22 -5.29
CA LEU A 154 16.05 22.93 -3.85
C LEU A 154 17.40 22.78 -3.14
N LEU A 155 18.48 22.43 -3.85
CA LEU A 155 19.76 22.07 -3.21
C LEU A 155 20.31 23.17 -2.31
N LYS A 156 20.30 24.43 -2.77
CA LYS A 156 20.80 25.56 -1.98
C LYS A 156 20.01 25.72 -0.68
N THR A 157 18.69 25.57 -0.77
CA THR A 157 17.78 25.67 0.38
C THR A 157 17.90 24.49 1.33
N LEU A 158 18.23 23.29 0.82
CA LEU A 158 18.48 22.10 1.64
C LEU A 158 19.87 22.07 2.27
N GLU A 159 20.84 22.79 1.69
CA GLU A 159 22.19 22.96 2.25
C GLU A 159 22.17 23.87 3.48
N GLU A 160 21.49 25.01 3.38
CA GLU A 160 21.42 26.03 4.42
C GLU A 160 19.96 26.47 4.65
N PRO A 161 19.06 25.59 5.13
CA PRO A 161 17.69 25.97 5.38
C PRO A 161 17.61 26.92 6.59
N PRO A 162 16.69 27.89 6.59
CA PRO A 162 16.38 28.66 7.78
C PRO A 162 15.93 27.74 8.93
N GLU A 163 16.29 28.08 10.18
CA GLU A 163 16.01 27.24 11.36
C GLU A 163 14.52 26.93 11.56
N HIS A 164 13.64 27.85 11.13
CA HIS A 164 12.19 27.70 11.21
C HIS A 164 11.57 26.84 10.10
N VAL A 165 12.36 26.32 9.16
CA VAL A 165 11.86 25.52 8.02
C VAL A 165 12.23 24.05 8.18
N LYS A 166 11.27 23.18 7.86
CA LYS A 166 11.46 21.73 7.80
C LYS A 166 10.92 21.17 6.50
N PHE A 167 11.64 20.23 5.90
CA PHE A 167 11.18 19.49 4.72
C PHE A 167 10.85 18.05 5.08
N VAL A 168 9.75 17.53 4.54
CA VAL A 168 9.39 16.11 4.62
C VAL A 168 9.10 15.60 3.21
N PHE A 169 10.01 14.80 2.68
CA PHE A 169 9.85 14.18 1.38
C PHE A 169 9.25 12.78 1.53
N ALA A 170 8.32 12.41 0.65
CA ALA A 170 7.84 11.04 0.53
C ALA A 170 8.07 10.51 -0.88
N THR A 171 8.47 9.24 -1.01
CA THR A 171 8.65 8.60 -2.32
C THR A 171 8.46 7.09 -2.26
N THR A 172 7.96 6.52 -3.35
CA THR A 172 7.99 5.07 -3.63
C THR A 172 9.28 4.61 -4.30
N GLU A 173 10.04 5.51 -4.95
CA GLU A 173 11.20 5.20 -5.77
C GLU A 173 12.47 5.99 -5.36
N ILE A 174 13.03 5.63 -4.20
CA ILE A 174 14.21 6.32 -3.64
C ILE A 174 15.42 6.43 -4.59
N ARG A 175 15.57 5.48 -5.52
CA ARG A 175 16.68 5.45 -6.49
C ARG A 175 16.58 6.54 -7.56
N LYS A 176 15.40 7.09 -7.79
CA LYS A 176 15.19 8.23 -8.71
C LYS A 176 15.51 9.58 -8.06
N VAL A 177 15.60 9.63 -6.73
CA VAL A 177 15.97 10.85 -6.00
C VAL A 177 17.50 11.05 -6.06
N PRO A 178 17.99 12.25 -6.42
CA PRO A 178 19.43 12.51 -6.48
C PRO A 178 20.13 12.28 -5.13
N VAL A 179 21.31 11.66 -5.16
CA VAL A 179 22.13 11.39 -3.95
C VAL A 179 22.46 12.67 -3.19
N THR A 180 22.59 13.80 -3.90
CA THR A 180 22.82 15.13 -3.31
C THR A 180 21.67 15.60 -2.41
N VAL A 181 20.44 15.18 -2.67
CA VAL A 181 19.28 15.44 -1.80
C VAL A 181 19.28 14.43 -0.64
N LEU A 182 19.51 13.15 -0.96
CA LEU A 182 19.52 12.07 0.04
C LEU A 182 20.55 12.31 1.15
N SER A 183 21.74 12.81 0.82
CA SER A 183 22.80 13.07 1.79
C SER A 183 22.47 14.19 2.79
N ARG A 184 21.41 14.98 2.53
CA ARG A 184 20.96 16.11 3.36
C ARG A 184 19.66 15.84 4.10
N CYS A 185 19.11 14.63 3.93
CA CYS A 185 17.88 14.20 4.57
C CYS A 185 18.17 13.09 5.59
N GLN A 186 17.48 13.12 6.72
CA GLN A 186 17.36 11.92 7.55
C GLN A 186 16.40 10.95 6.87
N ARG A 187 16.93 9.80 6.46
CA ARG A 187 16.19 8.77 5.72
C ARG A 187 15.50 7.80 6.66
N PHE A 188 14.22 7.56 6.40
CA PHE A 188 13.43 6.52 7.06
C PHE A 188 12.82 5.58 6.01
N ASP A 189 13.15 4.30 6.15
CA ASP A 189 12.65 3.23 5.30
C ASP A 189 11.45 2.57 5.99
N LEU A 190 10.24 2.91 5.53
CA LEU A 190 9.01 2.27 5.97
C LEU A 190 8.95 0.88 5.36
N ARG A 191 9.06 -0.12 6.22
CA ARG A 191 9.08 -1.54 5.82
C ARG A 191 7.66 -2.02 5.61
N ARG A 192 7.49 -3.01 4.72
CA ARG A 192 6.22 -3.76 4.62
C ARG A 192 5.85 -4.30 5.99
N VAL A 193 4.57 -4.18 6.34
CA VAL A 193 4.04 -4.76 7.58
C VAL A 193 3.94 -6.27 7.39
N ASP A 194 4.30 -7.04 8.40
CA ASP A 194 4.15 -8.48 8.37
C ASP A 194 2.67 -8.90 8.39
N MET A 195 2.40 -10.09 7.87
CA MET A 195 1.04 -10.58 7.67
C MET A 195 0.27 -10.72 8.98
N GLU A 196 0.90 -11.24 10.02
CA GLU A 196 0.27 -11.41 11.34
C GLU A 196 -0.13 -10.07 11.95
N THR A 197 0.74 -9.06 11.87
CA THR A 197 0.43 -7.71 12.34
C THR A 197 -0.68 -7.06 11.52
N LEU A 198 -0.71 -7.23 10.19
CA LEU A 198 -1.81 -6.74 9.36
C LEU A 198 -3.14 -7.41 9.71
N LYS A 199 -3.13 -8.75 9.84
CA LYS A 199 -4.30 -9.54 10.20
C LYS A 199 -4.87 -9.10 11.55
N ALA A 200 -4.02 -8.96 12.57
CA ALA A 200 -4.43 -8.48 13.89
C ALA A 200 -5.00 -7.05 13.83
N HIS A 201 -4.40 -6.18 13.02
CA HIS A 201 -4.90 -4.82 12.82
C HIS A 201 -6.29 -4.82 12.16
N PHE A 202 -6.49 -5.60 11.10
CA PHE A 202 -7.78 -5.71 10.41
C PHE A 202 -8.86 -6.36 11.29
N ALA A 203 -8.50 -7.34 12.12
CA ALA A 203 -9.40 -7.91 13.11
C ALA A 203 -9.93 -6.85 14.09
N SER A 204 -9.02 -6.03 14.65
CA SER A 204 -9.40 -4.95 15.59
C SER A 204 -10.34 -3.91 14.97
N ILE A 205 -10.16 -3.63 13.68
CA ILE A 205 -11.00 -2.69 12.94
C ILE A 205 -12.36 -3.32 12.62
N ALA A 206 -12.39 -4.58 12.20
CA ALA A 206 -13.64 -5.30 11.97
C ALA A 206 -14.51 -5.36 13.25
N GLU A 207 -13.89 -5.63 14.40
CA GLU A 207 -14.56 -5.56 15.71
C GLU A 207 -15.12 -4.17 16.02
N THR A 208 -14.36 -3.11 15.74
CA THR A 208 -14.78 -1.72 15.94
C THR A 208 -15.99 -1.36 15.07
N GLU A 209 -16.04 -1.88 13.85
CA GLU A 209 -17.16 -1.70 12.92
C GLU A 209 -18.31 -2.68 13.16
N SER A 210 -18.24 -3.50 14.22
CA SER A 210 -19.21 -4.56 14.53
C SER A 210 -19.43 -5.56 13.38
N ALA A 211 -18.42 -5.77 12.54
CA ALA A 211 -18.43 -6.75 11.46
C ALA A 211 -17.79 -8.06 11.93
N LYS A 212 -18.44 -9.19 11.64
CA LYS A 212 -17.87 -10.52 11.88
C LYS A 212 -17.11 -10.98 10.65
N VAL A 213 -15.80 -11.11 10.74
CA VAL A 213 -14.95 -11.58 9.64
C VAL A 213 -14.19 -12.80 10.13
N SER A 214 -14.27 -13.90 9.37
CA SER A 214 -13.58 -15.14 9.72
C SER A 214 -12.06 -14.97 9.67
N ASP A 215 -11.35 -15.75 10.48
CA ASP A 215 -9.88 -15.71 10.57
C ASP A 215 -9.20 -15.97 9.21
N GLY A 216 -9.75 -16.89 8.43
CA GLY A 216 -9.28 -17.20 7.08
C GLY A 216 -9.53 -16.05 6.10
N ALA A 217 -10.68 -15.36 6.17
CA ALA A 217 -10.96 -14.18 5.36
C ALA A 217 -9.97 -13.04 5.65
N LEU A 218 -9.68 -12.78 6.93
CA LEU A 218 -8.67 -11.79 7.34
C LEU A 218 -7.27 -12.15 6.84
N HIS A 219 -6.91 -13.45 6.85
CA HIS A 219 -5.65 -13.91 6.29
C HIS A 219 -5.57 -13.65 4.77
N LEU A 220 -6.64 -13.92 4.01
CA LEU A 220 -6.70 -13.63 2.57
C LEU A 220 -6.57 -12.13 2.27
N ILE A 221 -7.25 -11.27 3.04
CA ILE A 221 -7.15 -9.81 2.90
C ILE A 221 -5.73 -9.33 3.22
N ALA A 222 -5.13 -9.81 4.33
CA ALA A 222 -3.76 -9.46 4.71
C ALA A 222 -2.72 -9.89 3.66
N ARG A 223 -2.93 -11.06 3.05
CA ARG A 223 -2.10 -11.56 1.95
C ARG A 223 -2.24 -10.69 0.70
N ALA A 224 -3.47 -10.38 0.28
CA ALA A 224 -3.74 -9.53 -0.88
C ALA A 224 -3.22 -8.09 -0.70
N ALA A 225 -3.15 -7.61 0.54
CA ALA A 225 -2.58 -6.31 0.87
C ALA A 225 -1.05 -6.22 0.68
N ASP A 226 -0.32 -7.35 0.61
CA ASP A 226 1.14 -7.42 0.41
C ASP A 226 1.91 -6.46 1.35
N GLY A 227 1.52 -6.36 2.62
CA GLY A 227 2.17 -5.46 3.58
C GLY A 227 1.78 -3.98 3.48
N SER A 228 0.86 -3.60 2.59
CA SER A 228 0.26 -2.25 2.47
C SER A 228 -0.95 -2.11 3.39
N VAL A 229 -0.82 -1.28 4.43
CA VAL A 229 -1.93 -1.03 5.37
C VAL A 229 -3.12 -0.40 4.66
N ARG A 230 -2.88 0.61 3.80
CA ARG A 230 -3.96 1.32 3.11
C ARG A 230 -4.76 0.41 2.19
N ASP A 231 -4.08 -0.41 1.40
CA ASP A 231 -4.74 -1.25 0.42
C ASP A 231 -5.51 -2.39 1.12
N GLY A 232 -4.96 -2.95 2.20
CA GLY A 232 -5.69 -3.91 3.03
C GLY A 232 -6.92 -3.32 3.74
N LEU A 233 -6.87 -2.07 4.21
CA LEU A 233 -8.05 -1.36 4.72
C LEU A 233 -9.12 -1.18 3.64
N SER A 234 -8.72 -0.87 2.40
CA SER A 234 -9.66 -0.77 1.28
C SER A 234 -10.30 -2.12 0.94
N LEU A 235 -9.54 -3.22 0.99
CA LEU A 235 -10.08 -4.57 0.78
C LEU A 235 -11.03 -5.00 1.91
N LEU A 236 -10.69 -4.70 3.16
CA LEU A 236 -11.55 -4.96 4.32
C LEU A 236 -12.89 -4.21 4.22
N ASP A 237 -12.83 -2.93 3.87
CA ASP A 237 -14.01 -2.08 3.69
C ASP A 237 -14.90 -2.59 2.55
N GLN A 238 -14.29 -3.03 1.45
CA GLN A 238 -15.00 -3.65 0.33
C GLN A 238 -15.67 -4.97 0.74
N ALA A 239 -14.98 -5.82 1.50
CA ALA A 239 -15.53 -7.09 1.98
C ALA A 239 -16.74 -6.84 2.90
N ILE A 240 -16.63 -5.90 3.84
CA ILE A 240 -17.71 -5.53 4.76
C ILE A 240 -18.88 -4.89 4.03
N SER A 241 -18.61 -4.10 2.99
CA SER A 241 -19.68 -3.49 2.17
C SER A 241 -20.37 -4.48 1.24
N HIS A 242 -19.70 -5.56 0.83
CA HIS A 242 -20.28 -6.62 -0.01
C HIS A 242 -21.10 -7.63 0.79
N ALA A 243 -20.78 -7.83 2.07
CA ALA A 243 -21.57 -8.66 2.95
C ALA A 243 -22.95 -8.02 3.13
N ASP A 244 -23.97 -8.66 2.55
CA ASP A 244 -25.36 -8.20 2.60
C ASP A 244 -25.77 -8.00 4.08
N SER A 245 -26.66 -7.04 4.35
CA SER A 245 -26.96 -6.49 5.69
C SER A 245 -27.59 -7.46 6.71
N GLY A 246 -27.42 -8.78 6.56
CA GLY A 246 -27.96 -9.87 7.37
C GLY A 246 -27.14 -10.26 8.59
N GLY A 247 -25.98 -9.66 8.85
CA GLY A 247 -25.15 -9.97 10.03
C GLY A 247 -24.53 -11.37 10.00
N GLU A 248 -24.45 -12.00 8.82
CA GLU A 248 -23.68 -13.21 8.60
C GLU A 248 -22.17 -12.90 8.65
N GLU A 249 -21.39 -13.91 9.07
CA GLU A 249 -19.94 -13.80 9.16
C GLU A 249 -19.32 -13.85 7.77
N ILE A 250 -18.46 -12.88 7.46
CA ILE A 250 -17.75 -12.80 6.19
C ILE A 250 -16.75 -13.96 6.11
N GLY A 251 -17.07 -14.91 5.24
CA GLY A 251 -16.32 -16.15 5.06
C GLY A 251 -15.15 -16.03 4.08
N GLU A 252 -14.30 -17.05 4.06
CA GLU A 252 -13.21 -17.15 3.08
C GLU A 252 -13.72 -17.13 1.64
N ASP A 253 -14.83 -17.82 1.35
CA ASP A 253 -15.32 -17.97 -0.03
C ASP A 253 -15.84 -16.66 -0.61
N GLU A 254 -16.48 -15.81 0.20
CA GLU A 254 -16.91 -14.47 -0.20
C GLU A 254 -15.72 -13.57 -0.52
N VAL A 255 -14.70 -13.57 0.36
CA VAL A 255 -13.46 -12.82 0.13
C VAL A 255 -12.69 -13.37 -1.06
N ARG A 256 -12.66 -14.69 -1.28
CA ARG A 256 -12.06 -15.27 -2.48
C ARG A 256 -12.78 -14.82 -3.75
N ALA A 257 -14.11 -14.83 -3.77
CA ALA A 257 -14.88 -14.33 -4.90
C ALA A 257 -14.62 -12.83 -5.14
N MET A 258 -14.62 -12.02 -4.08
CA MET A 258 -14.32 -10.58 -4.14
C MET A 258 -12.93 -10.30 -4.70
N LEU A 259 -11.92 -11.06 -4.27
CA LEU A 259 -10.54 -10.92 -4.72
C LEU A 259 -10.27 -11.61 -6.07
N GLY A 260 -11.24 -12.31 -6.65
CA GLY A 260 -11.04 -13.15 -7.83
C GLY A 260 -10.19 -14.41 -7.56
N LEU A 261 -9.91 -14.77 -6.31
CA LEU A 261 -9.13 -15.96 -5.96
C LEU A 261 -9.86 -17.28 -6.25
N ALA A 262 -11.17 -17.25 -6.50
CA ALA A 262 -11.90 -18.39 -7.06
C ALA A 262 -11.32 -18.83 -8.42
N ASP A 263 -10.65 -17.93 -9.15
CA ASP A 263 -9.90 -18.24 -10.36
C ASP A 263 -8.59 -18.99 -10.10
N ARG A 264 -8.07 -19.01 -8.86
CA ARG A 264 -6.76 -19.62 -8.59
C ARG A 264 -6.82 -21.15 -8.62
N SER A 265 -7.89 -21.77 -8.14
CA SER A 265 -8.13 -23.22 -8.29
C SER A 265 -8.27 -23.61 -9.77
N ARG A 266 -8.97 -22.78 -10.55
CA ARG A 266 -9.10 -22.92 -12.00
C ARG A 266 -7.77 -22.68 -12.73
N SER A 267 -6.93 -21.78 -12.23
CA SER A 267 -5.57 -21.56 -12.75
C SER A 267 -4.67 -22.76 -12.49
N PHE A 268 -4.83 -23.46 -11.36
CA PHE A 268 -4.21 -24.77 -11.16
C PHE A 268 -4.73 -25.81 -12.17
N GLU A 269 -6.04 -25.90 -12.38
CA GLU A 269 -6.63 -26.80 -13.40
C GLU A 269 -6.13 -26.50 -14.82
N LEU A 270 -6.00 -25.22 -15.15
CA LEU A 270 -5.48 -24.76 -16.42
C LEU A 270 -4.01 -25.14 -16.58
N LEU A 271 -3.19 -24.89 -15.56
CA LEU A 271 -1.78 -25.28 -15.57
C LEU A 271 -1.63 -26.79 -15.69
N GLU A 272 -2.42 -27.58 -14.97
CA GLU A 272 -2.41 -29.04 -15.05
C GLU A 272 -2.74 -29.52 -16.47
N SER A 273 -3.78 -28.97 -17.09
CA SER A 273 -4.20 -29.32 -18.46
C SER A 273 -3.11 -28.97 -19.48
N VAL A 274 -2.52 -27.78 -19.36
CA VAL A 274 -1.41 -27.33 -20.22
C VAL A 274 -0.18 -28.22 -20.07
N MET A 275 0.21 -28.54 -18.84
CA MET A 275 1.38 -29.37 -18.57
C MET A 275 1.18 -30.84 -18.93
N ALA A 276 -0.06 -31.33 -18.93
CA ALA A 276 -0.43 -32.65 -19.43
C ALA A 276 -0.41 -32.73 -20.97
N GLY A 277 -0.42 -31.58 -21.67
CA GLY A 277 -0.54 -31.50 -23.12
C GLY A 277 -1.98 -31.59 -23.62
N ASP A 278 -2.96 -31.45 -22.74
CA ASP A 278 -4.39 -31.50 -23.04
C ASP A 278 -4.90 -30.11 -23.47
N VAL A 279 -4.62 -29.76 -24.73
CA VAL A 279 -4.89 -28.42 -25.27
C VAL A 279 -6.38 -28.08 -25.30
N ALA A 280 -7.25 -29.02 -25.69
CA ALA A 280 -8.69 -28.74 -25.81
C ALA A 280 -9.32 -28.39 -24.44
N PRO A 281 -9.13 -29.20 -23.36
CA PRO A 281 -9.57 -28.80 -22.02
C PRO A 281 -8.98 -27.47 -21.53
N ALA A 282 -7.71 -27.18 -21.83
CA ALA A 282 -7.09 -25.92 -21.45
C ALA A 282 -7.75 -24.71 -22.13
N LEU A 283 -8.06 -24.82 -23.42
CA LEU A 283 -8.76 -23.76 -24.16
C LEU A 283 -10.22 -23.60 -23.69
N ASP A 284 -10.93 -24.70 -23.42
CA ASP A 284 -12.30 -24.65 -22.89
C ASP A 284 -12.35 -23.95 -21.53
N LEU A 285 -11.36 -24.20 -20.66
CA LEU A 285 -11.27 -23.57 -19.35
C LEU A 285 -10.90 -22.09 -19.45
N LEU A 286 -9.99 -21.72 -20.36
CA LEU A 286 -9.69 -20.31 -20.64
C LEU A 286 -10.91 -19.55 -21.16
N ASP A 287 -11.70 -20.16 -22.06
CA ASP A 287 -12.94 -19.57 -22.58
C ASP A 287 -14.00 -19.40 -21.48
N GLN A 288 -14.12 -20.35 -20.55
CA GLN A 288 -14.99 -20.20 -19.37
C GLN A 288 -14.55 -19.04 -18.48
N LEU A 289 -13.26 -18.97 -18.13
CA LEU A 289 -12.67 -17.87 -17.36
C LEU A 289 -12.94 -16.52 -18.04
N TYR A 290 -12.74 -16.45 -19.35
CA TYR A 290 -12.96 -15.23 -20.12
C TYR A 290 -14.43 -14.81 -20.18
N LYS A 291 -15.36 -15.76 -20.33
CA LYS A 291 -16.81 -15.51 -20.29
C LYS A 291 -17.28 -15.02 -18.93
N GLU A 292 -16.61 -15.44 -17.86
CA GLU A 292 -16.85 -14.98 -16.49
C GLU A 292 -16.17 -13.63 -16.19
N GLY A 293 -15.40 -13.09 -17.14
CA GLY A 293 -14.84 -11.74 -17.09
C GLY A 293 -13.37 -11.68 -16.68
N ALA A 294 -12.68 -12.81 -16.57
CA ALA A 294 -11.25 -12.83 -16.26
C ALA A 294 -10.43 -12.16 -17.38
N ASP A 295 -9.48 -11.29 -16.99
CA ASP A 295 -8.52 -10.70 -17.92
C ASP A 295 -7.49 -11.77 -18.34
N PRO A 296 -7.31 -12.04 -19.65
CA PRO A 296 -6.29 -12.97 -20.13
C PRO A 296 -4.87 -12.68 -19.63
N LEU A 297 -4.52 -11.41 -19.36
CA LEU A 297 -3.24 -11.09 -18.73
C LEU A 297 -3.18 -11.63 -17.30
N ALA A 298 -4.22 -11.40 -16.50
CA ALA A 298 -4.28 -11.85 -15.11
C ALA A 298 -4.16 -13.38 -15.02
N VAL A 299 -4.86 -14.11 -15.91
CA VAL A 299 -4.75 -15.59 -15.98
C VAL A 299 -3.31 -16.03 -16.26
N LEU A 300 -2.59 -15.37 -17.17
CA LEU A 300 -1.17 -15.67 -17.43
C LEU A 300 -0.25 -15.31 -16.27
N GLU A 301 -0.55 -14.23 -15.54
CA GLU A 301 0.16 -13.86 -14.31
C GLU A 301 -0.04 -14.91 -13.21
N ASP A 302 -1.25 -15.44 -13.06
CA ASP A 302 -1.52 -16.55 -12.14
C ASP A 302 -0.77 -17.83 -12.52
N LEU A 303 -0.78 -18.22 -13.81
CA LEU A 303 -0.02 -19.37 -14.29
C LEU A 303 1.49 -19.22 -14.04
N LEU A 304 2.01 -17.99 -14.20
CA LEU A 304 3.39 -17.67 -13.83
C LEU A 304 3.59 -17.92 -12.34
N GLU A 305 2.84 -17.24 -11.47
CA GLU A 305 3.01 -17.37 -10.03
C GLU A 305 2.97 -18.81 -9.53
N ILE A 306 2.02 -19.61 -10.03
CA ILE A 306 1.91 -21.03 -9.70
C ILE A 306 3.17 -21.76 -10.18
N THR A 307 3.63 -21.55 -11.41
CA THR A 307 4.85 -22.19 -11.94
C THR A 307 6.10 -21.82 -11.11
N HIS A 308 6.22 -20.57 -10.69
CA HIS A 308 7.31 -20.14 -9.80
C HIS A 308 7.23 -20.80 -8.42
N TRP A 309 6.03 -20.88 -7.84
CA TRP A 309 5.82 -21.56 -6.57
C TRP A 309 6.13 -23.05 -6.66
N LEU A 310 5.66 -23.75 -7.70
CA LEU A 310 5.99 -25.16 -7.99
C LEU A 310 7.52 -25.36 -8.12
N THR A 311 8.21 -24.44 -8.79
CA THR A 311 9.67 -24.47 -8.92
C THR A 311 10.35 -24.31 -7.55
N ARG A 312 9.85 -23.42 -6.69
CA ARG A 312 10.39 -23.22 -5.34
C ARG A 312 10.19 -24.44 -4.47
N ILE A 313 9.01 -25.07 -4.46
CA ILE A 313 8.77 -26.27 -3.65
C ILE A 313 9.61 -27.46 -4.13
N LYS A 314 9.88 -27.56 -5.45
CA LYS A 314 10.76 -28.60 -6.02
C LYS A 314 12.21 -28.49 -5.55
N VAL A 315 12.71 -27.26 -5.40
CA VAL A 315 14.08 -26.99 -4.95
C VAL A 315 14.18 -26.95 -3.42
N THR A 316 13.12 -26.51 -2.75
CA THR A 316 13.04 -26.35 -1.30
C THR A 316 11.68 -26.86 -0.81
N PRO A 317 11.55 -28.16 -0.49
CA PRO A 317 10.27 -28.77 -0.12
C PRO A 317 9.58 -28.11 1.08
N ALA A 318 10.36 -27.54 2.01
CA ALA A 318 9.85 -26.78 3.15
C ALA A 318 9.05 -25.52 2.75
N ALA A 319 9.20 -25.03 1.51
CA ALA A 319 8.41 -23.91 1.01
C ALA A 319 6.93 -24.27 0.77
N ALA A 320 6.58 -25.57 0.69
CA ALA A 320 5.19 -26.02 0.59
C ALA A 320 4.46 -25.94 1.95
N ASP A 321 5.20 -26.06 3.04
CA ASP A 321 4.70 -25.95 4.42
C ASP A 321 4.73 -24.50 4.93
N GLY A 322 4.87 -23.53 4.02
CA GLY A 322 4.74 -22.13 4.37
C GLY A 322 3.38 -21.89 5.05
N PRO A 323 3.33 -21.06 6.11
CA PRO A 323 2.08 -20.74 6.80
C PRO A 323 1.04 -20.10 5.88
N ASP A 324 1.47 -19.52 4.75
CA ASP A 324 0.64 -18.77 3.81
C ASP A 324 0.01 -19.63 2.68
N VAL A 325 0.27 -20.95 2.68
CA VAL A 325 -0.23 -21.87 1.64
C VAL A 325 -1.44 -22.65 2.18
N PRO A 326 -2.65 -22.48 1.60
CA PRO A 326 -3.82 -23.28 1.95
C PRO A 326 -3.55 -24.78 1.82
N GLU A 327 -4.14 -25.59 2.70
CA GLU A 327 -3.92 -27.05 2.70
C GLU A 327 -4.27 -27.70 1.34
N ILE A 328 -5.34 -27.23 0.69
CA ILE A 328 -5.74 -27.69 -0.64
C ILE A 328 -4.64 -27.42 -1.68
N GLU A 329 -4.07 -26.21 -1.67
CA GLU A 329 -2.97 -25.85 -2.57
C GLU A 329 -1.72 -26.66 -2.24
N ARG A 330 -1.43 -26.91 -0.97
CA ARG A 330 -0.28 -27.72 -0.53
C ARG A 330 -0.36 -29.15 -1.05
N VAL A 331 -1.51 -29.80 -0.91
CA VAL A 331 -1.74 -31.16 -1.41
C VAL A 331 -1.61 -31.20 -2.93
N ARG A 332 -2.30 -30.27 -3.61
CA ARG A 332 -2.35 -30.22 -5.07
C ARG A 332 -0.99 -29.85 -5.69
N GLY A 333 -0.30 -28.87 -5.10
CA GLY A 333 1.03 -28.43 -5.52
C GLY A 333 2.10 -29.52 -5.34
N ARG A 334 2.04 -30.31 -4.26
CA ARG A 334 2.94 -31.46 -4.07
C ARG A 334 2.71 -32.55 -5.11
N ASP A 335 1.45 -32.82 -5.46
CA ASP A 335 1.13 -33.78 -6.52
C ASP A 335 1.66 -33.32 -7.89
N ILE A 336 1.40 -32.06 -8.27
CA ILE A 336 1.87 -31.50 -9.55
C ILE A 336 3.40 -31.44 -9.59
N GLU A 337 4.06 -30.98 -8.52
CA GLU A 337 5.51 -30.93 -8.44
C GLU A 337 6.14 -32.31 -8.66
N GLY A 338 5.58 -33.35 -8.04
CA GLY A 338 6.06 -34.73 -8.20
C GLY A 338 5.98 -35.24 -9.64
N ARG A 339 5.00 -34.76 -10.42
CA ARG A 339 4.78 -35.15 -11.83
C ARG A 339 5.67 -34.38 -12.83
N LEU A 340 6.12 -33.17 -12.48
CA LEU A 340 6.83 -32.28 -13.41
C LEU A 340 8.35 -32.29 -13.19
N THR A 341 9.13 -32.12 -14.26
CA THR A 341 10.59 -31.99 -14.17
C THR A 341 11.00 -30.51 -14.00
N MET A 342 12.18 -30.26 -13.41
CA MET A 342 12.73 -28.89 -13.33
C MET A 342 12.85 -28.23 -14.71
N THR A 343 13.21 -29.01 -15.73
CA THR A 343 13.31 -28.52 -17.12
C THR A 343 11.95 -28.11 -17.67
N ALA A 344 10.88 -28.86 -17.38
CA ALA A 344 9.53 -28.52 -17.79
C ALA A 344 9.06 -27.22 -17.12
N LEU A 345 9.24 -27.08 -15.80
CA LEU A 345 8.88 -25.87 -15.06
C LEU A 345 9.66 -24.63 -15.54
N ALA A 346 10.97 -24.75 -15.76
CA ALA A 346 11.79 -23.64 -16.26
C ALA A 346 11.37 -23.21 -17.67
N ARG A 347 11.05 -24.16 -18.55
CA ARG A 347 10.55 -23.88 -19.90
C ARG A 347 9.17 -23.22 -19.87
N ALA A 348 8.25 -23.76 -19.07
CA ALA A 348 6.92 -23.20 -18.88
C ALA A 348 6.99 -21.75 -18.40
N TRP A 349 7.79 -21.48 -17.36
CA TRP A 349 7.99 -20.13 -16.84
C TRP A 349 8.54 -19.17 -17.91
N GLN A 350 9.56 -19.58 -18.67
CA GLN A 350 10.12 -18.74 -19.72
C GLN A 350 9.10 -18.45 -20.84
N MET A 351 8.29 -19.44 -21.22
CA MET A 351 7.28 -19.32 -22.27
C MET A 351 6.12 -18.42 -21.83
N LEU A 352 5.62 -18.61 -20.61
CA LEU A 352 4.59 -17.76 -20.02
C LEU A 352 5.09 -16.32 -19.85
N LEU A 353 6.34 -16.12 -19.41
CA LEU A 353 6.89 -14.78 -19.18
C LEU A 353 7.03 -14.00 -20.48
N LYS A 354 7.51 -14.68 -21.54
CA LYS A 354 7.55 -14.09 -22.89
C LYS A 354 6.14 -13.85 -23.42
N GLY A 355 5.25 -14.82 -23.22
CA GLY A 355 3.85 -14.77 -23.62
C GLY A 355 3.11 -13.59 -23.01
N LEU A 356 3.33 -13.29 -21.74
CA LEU A 356 2.73 -12.13 -21.06
C LEU A 356 3.03 -10.81 -21.78
N GLY A 357 4.26 -10.66 -22.30
CA GLY A 357 4.63 -9.53 -23.13
C GLY A 357 3.93 -9.50 -24.49
N GLU A 358 3.74 -10.68 -25.11
CA GLU A 358 3.01 -10.84 -26.37
C GLU A 358 1.52 -10.48 -26.20
N VAL A 359 0.86 -10.96 -25.15
CA VAL A 359 -0.57 -10.65 -24.87
C VAL A 359 -0.78 -9.15 -24.62
N ARG A 360 0.10 -8.50 -23.84
CA ARG A 360 0.00 -7.07 -23.54
C ARG A 360 0.03 -6.19 -24.80
N GLN A 361 0.68 -6.65 -25.87
CA GLN A 361 0.81 -5.90 -27.13
C GLN A 361 -0.15 -6.37 -28.22
N ALA A 362 -0.86 -7.49 -27.99
CA ALA A 362 -1.70 -8.10 -29.01
C ALA A 362 -2.97 -7.27 -29.29
N PRO A 363 -3.42 -7.19 -30.56
CA PRO A 363 -4.71 -6.58 -30.90
C PRO A 363 -5.91 -7.29 -30.23
N SER A 364 -5.78 -8.59 -30.00
CA SER A 364 -6.73 -9.42 -29.26
C SER A 364 -5.98 -10.17 -28.17
N PRO A 365 -6.07 -9.74 -26.90
CA PRO A 365 -5.42 -10.40 -25.77
C PRO A 365 -5.82 -11.87 -25.62
N ILE A 366 -7.12 -12.17 -25.78
CA ILE A 366 -7.63 -13.53 -25.65
C ILE A 366 -7.04 -14.49 -26.70
N GLN A 367 -6.99 -14.08 -27.97
CA GLN A 367 -6.39 -14.90 -29.03
C GLN A 367 -4.89 -15.12 -28.81
N ALA A 368 -4.19 -14.11 -28.29
CA ALA A 368 -2.78 -14.24 -27.96
C ALA A 368 -2.56 -15.21 -26.79
N ALA A 369 -3.42 -15.17 -25.77
CA ALA A 369 -3.39 -16.10 -24.64
C ALA A 369 -3.66 -17.54 -25.10
N GLU A 370 -4.67 -17.79 -25.93
CA GLU A 370 -4.95 -19.11 -26.53
C GLU A 370 -3.71 -19.66 -27.25
N MET A 371 -3.07 -18.83 -28.08
CA MET A 371 -1.87 -19.22 -28.83
C MET A 371 -0.65 -19.49 -27.93
N ILE A 372 -0.59 -18.90 -26.74
CA ILE A 372 0.46 -19.20 -25.76
C ILE A 372 0.19 -20.54 -25.06
N LEU A 373 -1.06 -20.84 -24.71
CA LEU A 373 -1.42 -22.14 -24.10
C LEU A 373 -1.18 -23.31 -25.05
N VAL A 374 -1.35 -23.10 -26.36
CA VAL A 374 -1.08 -24.10 -27.40
C VAL A 374 0.41 -24.34 -27.63
N ARG A 375 1.25 -23.33 -27.37
CA ARG A 375 2.69 -23.34 -27.69
C ARG A 375 3.49 -24.12 -26.64
#